data_AF-A0A507DQ75-F1
#
_entry.id   AF-A0A507DQ75-F1
#
_cell.length_a   1.000
_cell.length_b   1.000
_cell.length_c   1.000
_cell.angle_alpha   90.00
_cell.angle_beta   90.00
_cell.angle_gamma   90.00
#
_symmetry.space_group_name_H-M   'P 1'
#
loop_
_entity.id
_entity.type
_entity.pdbx_description
1 polymer ?
#
loop_
_entity_poly.entity_id
_entity_poly.type
_entity_poly.pdbx_seq_one_letter_code
_entity_poly.pdbx_strand_id
1 'polypeptide(L)'
;MEQLIREAHNRNSKMVAIVTGGNGAIGFEVSKALARAGYHVIIASHPPGVSSKTAQSLRSVTGNQNIEGMDLNLMNMDSIRQFVADFQSKLLGLHVLINNAAIMNVEFTRDVRGIEAQFATNYLGPFYLTNLLLHNLRVSAPARVVNVLSSVHYAGGKFYIMLLLVSTLLLLTSTQCSRSQSSIKLWGAATSAAQVEGAWNTSGRSPSIWDTYARLPNKIADNATPSVAADQYHHYQEDIAIMKKLGMSAYRFSISWSRILPYAAPNEEGIQYYDSLINALSSNGIEPVVTLYHWDIPQHLQDAYGGWSSSRVVADYLAFAKLAFTRFADRVTHWITFNEPSLFCELGYGIGMHAPGITGRMYECAHNALRAMRPAGRIGITLNSEFGVPSDIRGRSDYVGLNFYTATYVKAGQSGEPVPVDEDAHGTPIGPVAGSPWLRVVPWAFRRQLAWLNDKYPGIEIMVTENGVDVPREEAMGIIHDVFRVKYYEAYLKSLDKAVRIDGVRVTAYFAWSLLDNFEWLDGFTKRFESERIDEREL
;
A
#
# COMPACT_ATOMS: atom_id res chain seq x y z
N MET A 1 -21.68 21.92 -29.30
CA MET A 1 -20.21 22.10 -29.31
C MET A 1 -19.50 20.82 -29.71
N GLU A 2 -19.75 19.68 -29.06
CA GLU A 2 -19.16 18.38 -29.44
C GLU A 2 -19.39 17.99 -30.92
N GLN A 3 -20.63 18.13 -31.40
CA GLN A 3 -20.96 17.84 -32.81
C GLN A 3 -20.22 18.78 -33.78
N LEU A 4 -20.06 20.06 -33.42
CA LEU A 4 -19.32 21.04 -34.24
C LEU A 4 -17.82 20.74 -34.27
N ILE A 5 -17.23 20.31 -33.16
CA ILE A 5 -15.81 19.89 -33.10
C ILE A 5 -15.60 18.62 -33.92
N ARG A 6 -16.51 17.63 -33.85
CA ARG A 6 -16.44 16.41 -34.67
C ARG A 6 -16.62 16.69 -36.17
N GLU A 7 -17.55 17.57 -36.52
CA GLU A 7 -17.77 17.98 -37.91
C GLU A 7 -16.63 18.84 -38.46
N ALA A 8 -15.96 19.65 -37.64
CA ALA A 8 -14.75 20.39 -38.01
C ALA A 8 -13.53 19.46 -38.14
N HIS A 9 -13.40 18.47 -37.25
CA HIS A 9 -12.37 17.42 -37.31
C HIS A 9 -12.46 16.62 -38.62
N ASN A 10 -13.67 16.21 -39.02
CA ASN A 10 -13.88 15.50 -40.29
C ASN A 10 -13.66 16.38 -41.54
N ARG A 11 -13.68 17.72 -41.38
CA ARG A 11 -13.43 18.69 -42.47
C ARG A 11 -11.96 19.10 -42.61
N ASN A 12 -11.15 18.98 -41.56
CA ASN A 12 -9.75 19.42 -41.53
C ASN A 12 -8.81 18.22 -41.35
N SER A 13 -8.09 17.83 -42.40
CA SER A 13 -7.25 16.63 -42.44
C SER A 13 -5.96 16.68 -41.62
N LYS A 14 -5.76 17.69 -40.75
CA LYS A 14 -4.49 17.94 -40.04
C LYS A 14 -4.62 17.77 -38.53
N MET A 15 -3.71 16.99 -37.97
CA MET A 15 -3.54 16.83 -36.52
C MET A 15 -3.11 18.16 -35.90
N VAL A 16 -3.64 18.45 -34.70
CA VAL A 16 -3.44 19.73 -34.00
C VAL A 16 -2.61 19.50 -32.75
N ALA A 17 -1.58 20.34 -32.55
CA ALA A 17 -0.69 20.30 -31.41
C ALA A 17 -0.62 21.66 -30.70
N ILE A 18 -0.70 21.68 -29.38
CA ILE A 18 -0.38 22.85 -28.55
C ILE A 18 0.99 22.63 -27.91
N VAL A 19 1.89 23.61 -28.04
CA VAL A 19 3.23 23.59 -27.43
C VAL A 19 3.38 24.80 -26.51
N THR A 20 3.38 24.56 -25.20
CA THR A 20 3.62 25.62 -24.21
C THR A 20 5.10 26.01 -24.22
N GLY A 21 5.44 27.29 -24.21
CA GLY A 21 6.84 27.73 -24.31
C GLY A 21 7.45 27.40 -25.68
N GLY A 22 6.61 27.24 -26.72
CA GLY A 22 7.04 26.88 -28.08
C GLY A 22 7.85 27.96 -28.80
N ASN A 23 8.09 29.10 -28.15
CA ASN A 23 8.86 30.23 -28.66
C ASN A 23 10.37 30.15 -28.39
N GLY A 24 10.83 29.23 -27.54
CA GLY A 24 12.23 29.19 -27.10
C GLY A 24 12.80 27.77 -27.00
N ALA A 25 14.13 27.67 -27.19
CA ALA A 25 14.94 26.47 -26.98
C ALA A 25 14.30 25.17 -27.50
N ILE A 26 14.09 24.19 -26.61
CA ILE A 26 13.50 22.87 -26.92
C ILE A 26 12.09 23.04 -27.50
N GLY A 27 11.29 23.95 -26.95
CA GLY A 27 9.92 24.21 -27.42
C GLY A 27 9.85 24.70 -28.86
N PHE A 28 10.84 25.50 -29.29
CA PHE A 28 10.95 25.97 -30.68
C PHE A 28 11.24 24.83 -31.65
N GLU A 29 12.23 23.98 -31.34
CA GLU A 29 12.56 22.84 -32.21
C GLU A 29 11.44 21.79 -32.23
N VAL A 30 10.75 21.56 -31.10
CA VAL A 30 9.55 20.71 -31.05
C VAL A 30 8.44 21.28 -31.94
N SER A 31 8.16 22.58 -31.86
CA SER A 31 7.14 23.25 -32.69
C SER A 31 7.49 23.16 -34.19
N LYS A 32 8.77 23.34 -34.53
CA LYS A 32 9.29 23.20 -35.90
C LYS A 32 9.19 21.77 -36.44
N ALA A 33 9.51 20.77 -35.61
CA ALA A 33 9.41 19.36 -35.98
C ALA A 33 7.95 18.95 -36.25
N LEU A 34 7.03 19.35 -35.37
CA LEU A 34 5.59 19.13 -35.56
C LEU A 34 5.07 19.83 -36.82
N ALA A 35 5.49 21.08 -37.07
CA ALA A 35 5.12 21.82 -38.26
C ALA A 35 5.63 21.14 -39.54
N ARG A 36 6.87 20.62 -39.57
CA ARG A 36 7.42 19.84 -40.70
C ARG A 36 6.68 18.51 -40.90
N ALA A 37 6.18 17.91 -39.82
CA ALA A 37 5.33 16.74 -39.86
C ALA A 37 3.87 17.05 -40.29
N GLY A 38 3.57 18.29 -40.65
CA GLY A 38 2.27 18.70 -41.20
C GLY A 38 1.19 19.02 -40.17
N TYR A 39 1.53 19.10 -38.88
CA TYR A 39 0.57 19.46 -37.83
C TYR A 39 0.12 20.92 -37.96
N HIS A 40 -1.11 21.19 -37.51
CA HIS A 40 -1.49 22.53 -37.10
C HIS A 40 -0.90 22.79 -35.70
N VAL A 41 0.07 23.71 -35.59
CA VAL A 41 0.79 23.98 -34.35
C VAL A 41 0.31 25.29 -33.72
N ILE A 42 -0.16 25.22 -32.47
CA ILE A 42 -0.44 26.36 -31.61
C ILE A 42 0.77 26.59 -30.69
N ILE A 43 1.45 27.72 -30.89
CA ILE A 43 2.54 28.18 -30.03
C ILE A 43 1.92 28.95 -28.87
N ALA A 44 2.02 28.43 -27.66
CA ALA A 44 1.40 29.00 -26.47
C ALA A 44 2.47 29.52 -25.50
N SER A 45 2.71 30.83 -25.49
CA SER A 45 3.82 31.43 -24.73
C SER A 45 3.48 32.82 -24.20
N HIS A 46 4.34 33.32 -23.30
CA HIS A 46 4.35 34.70 -22.82
C HIS A 46 5.74 35.34 -23.06
N PRO A 47 5.86 36.68 -23.04
CA PRO A 47 4.81 37.70 -22.97
C PRO A 47 3.98 37.83 -24.28
N PRO A 48 2.87 38.59 -24.26
CA PRO A 48 2.01 38.78 -25.42
C PRO A 48 2.74 39.15 -26.72
N GLY A 49 2.31 38.54 -27.82
CA GLY A 49 2.85 38.80 -29.16
C GLY A 49 4.15 38.07 -29.52
N VAL A 50 4.84 37.46 -28.56
CA VAL A 50 6.02 36.62 -28.84
C VAL A 50 5.61 35.35 -29.61
N SER A 51 4.53 34.70 -29.19
CA SER A 51 3.97 33.52 -29.87
C SER A 51 3.67 33.78 -31.35
N SER A 52 3.10 34.96 -31.66
CA SER A 52 2.74 35.33 -33.05
C SER A 52 3.96 35.56 -33.93
N LYS A 53 5.00 36.20 -33.39
CA LYS A 53 6.29 36.38 -34.09
C LYS A 53 6.96 35.03 -34.36
N THR A 54 6.99 34.14 -33.36
CA THR A 54 7.53 32.79 -33.55
C THR A 54 6.74 32.01 -34.60
N ALA A 55 5.40 32.10 -34.57
CA ALA A 55 4.56 31.45 -35.55
C ALA A 55 4.90 31.92 -36.99
N GLN A 56 5.05 33.22 -37.20
CA GLN A 56 5.48 33.77 -38.48
C GLN A 56 6.86 33.24 -38.92
N SER A 57 7.84 33.21 -38.01
CA SER A 57 9.16 32.65 -38.29
C SER A 57 9.10 31.17 -38.67
N LEU A 58 8.30 30.35 -37.95
CA LEU A 58 8.19 28.93 -38.25
C LEU A 58 7.44 28.67 -39.56
N ARG A 59 6.47 29.51 -39.95
CA ARG A 59 5.82 29.40 -41.27
C ARG A 59 6.84 29.58 -42.39
N SER A 60 7.73 30.58 -42.26
CA SER A 60 8.79 30.83 -43.25
C SER A 60 9.81 29.69 -43.33
N VAL A 61 10.19 29.09 -42.20
CA VAL A 61 11.24 28.06 -42.14
C VAL A 61 10.73 26.65 -42.47
N THR A 62 9.44 26.38 -42.24
CA THR A 62 8.85 25.04 -42.44
C THR A 62 7.96 24.95 -43.68
N GLY A 63 7.55 26.07 -44.26
CA GLY A 63 6.55 26.14 -45.33
C GLY A 63 5.11 25.85 -44.88
N ASN A 64 4.91 25.39 -43.63
CA ASN A 64 3.58 25.08 -43.12
C ASN A 64 2.88 26.35 -42.65
N GLN A 65 1.78 26.71 -43.31
CA GLN A 65 0.99 27.90 -42.99
C GLN A 65 0.08 27.74 -41.76
N ASN A 66 -0.08 26.51 -41.24
CA ASN A 66 -0.98 26.18 -40.12
C ASN A 66 -0.21 26.25 -38.80
N ILE A 67 0.35 27.42 -38.51
CA ILE A 67 1.08 27.66 -37.25
C ILE A 67 0.53 28.95 -36.68
N GLU A 68 -0.04 28.92 -35.48
CA GLU A 68 -0.65 30.09 -34.85
C GLU A 68 0.01 30.40 -33.51
N GLY A 69 0.14 31.68 -33.19
CA GLY A 69 0.58 32.13 -31.89
C GLY A 69 -0.61 32.47 -31.02
N MET A 70 -0.60 31.98 -29.78
CA MET A 70 -1.59 32.32 -28.76
C MET A 70 -0.87 32.68 -27.46
N ASP A 71 -1.41 33.65 -26.73
CA ASP A 71 -0.80 34.13 -25.50
C ASP A 71 -1.19 33.23 -24.33
N LEU A 72 -0.20 32.79 -23.57
CA LEU A 72 -0.39 31.91 -22.42
C LEU A 72 0.61 32.24 -21.32
N ASN A 73 0.12 32.82 -20.23
CA ASN A 73 0.88 32.98 -19.00
C ASN A 73 0.48 31.89 -17.99
N LEU A 74 1.33 30.88 -17.81
CA LEU A 74 1.09 29.76 -16.92
C LEU A 74 1.09 30.14 -15.42
N MET A 75 1.60 31.31 -15.05
CA MET A 75 1.47 31.84 -13.69
C MET A 75 0.07 32.42 -13.41
N ASN A 76 -0.70 32.74 -14.45
CA ASN A 76 -1.97 33.43 -14.33
C ASN A 76 -3.13 32.50 -14.75
N MET A 77 -3.95 32.11 -13.78
CA MET A 77 -5.09 31.19 -14.01
C MET A 77 -6.15 31.76 -14.95
N ASP A 78 -6.35 33.09 -14.94
CA ASP A 78 -7.29 33.73 -15.87
C ASP A 78 -6.72 33.76 -17.29
N SER A 79 -5.40 33.93 -17.44
CA SER A 79 -4.73 33.74 -18.74
C SER A 79 -4.89 32.32 -19.26
N ILE A 80 -4.78 31.30 -18.38
CA ILE A 80 -5.00 29.90 -18.77
C ILE A 80 -6.44 29.67 -19.21
N ARG A 81 -7.44 30.19 -18.47
CA ARG A 81 -8.85 30.09 -18.85
C ARG A 81 -9.14 30.78 -20.17
N GLN A 82 -8.61 31.99 -20.35
CA GLN A 82 -8.80 32.76 -21.58
C GLN A 82 -8.18 32.02 -22.77
N PHE A 83 -6.96 31.52 -22.64
CA PHE A 83 -6.31 30.72 -23.67
C PHE A 83 -7.16 29.50 -24.07
N VAL A 84 -7.74 28.78 -23.10
CA VAL A 84 -8.59 27.62 -23.38
C VAL A 84 -9.89 28.04 -24.08
N ALA A 85 -10.52 29.11 -23.63
CA ALA A 85 -11.72 29.65 -24.27
C ALA A 85 -11.45 30.07 -25.73
N ASP A 86 -10.33 30.77 -25.96
CA ASP A 86 -9.90 31.19 -27.30
C ASP A 86 -9.60 29.98 -28.18
N PHE A 87 -8.93 28.95 -27.65
CA PHE A 87 -8.67 27.71 -28.39
C PHE A 87 -9.96 26.98 -28.75
N GLN A 88 -10.90 26.86 -27.81
CA GLN A 88 -12.19 26.22 -28.02
C GLN A 88 -13.05 26.97 -29.05
N SER A 89 -12.96 28.30 -29.11
CA SER A 89 -13.66 29.13 -30.09
C SER A 89 -13.26 28.83 -31.53
N LYS A 90 -12.04 28.30 -31.75
CA LYS A 90 -11.53 27.91 -33.07
C LYS A 90 -12.15 26.60 -33.59
N LEU A 91 -12.87 25.87 -32.74
CA LEU A 91 -13.50 24.59 -33.07
C LEU A 91 -12.51 23.56 -33.68
N LEU A 92 -11.26 23.59 -33.21
CA LEU A 92 -10.22 22.64 -33.59
C LEU A 92 -10.23 21.41 -32.67
N GLY A 93 -9.86 20.25 -33.22
CA GLY A 93 -9.46 19.11 -32.38
C GLY A 93 -8.14 19.39 -31.66
N LEU A 94 -7.81 18.62 -30.61
CA LEU A 94 -6.53 18.68 -29.90
C LEU A 94 -5.95 17.28 -29.77
N HIS A 95 -4.87 17.00 -30.52
CA HIS A 95 -4.32 15.65 -30.63
C HIS A 95 -3.01 15.50 -29.87
N VAL A 96 -2.27 16.60 -29.68
CA VAL A 96 -1.03 16.61 -28.90
C VAL A 96 -0.99 17.86 -28.01
N LEU A 97 -0.82 17.68 -26.70
CA LEU A 97 -0.50 18.76 -25.78
C LEU A 97 0.92 18.55 -25.25
N ILE A 98 1.81 19.53 -25.46
CA ILE A 98 3.19 19.48 -24.97
C ILE A 98 3.38 20.55 -23.91
N ASN A 99 3.44 20.11 -22.66
CA ASN A 99 3.77 20.90 -21.48
C ASN A 99 5.29 21.02 -21.39
N ASN A 100 5.83 21.99 -22.11
CA ASN A 100 7.27 22.28 -22.23
C ASN A 100 7.70 23.57 -21.51
N ALA A 101 6.79 24.51 -21.24
CA ALA A 101 7.15 25.78 -20.62
C ALA A 101 7.66 25.55 -19.19
N ALA A 102 8.85 26.09 -18.91
CA ALA A 102 9.46 26.05 -17.59
C ALA A 102 10.36 27.28 -17.39
N ILE A 103 10.48 27.72 -16.15
CA ILE A 103 11.45 28.72 -15.70
C ILE A 103 12.39 28.10 -14.66
N MET A 104 13.62 28.60 -14.59
CA MET A 104 14.65 28.13 -13.66
C MET A 104 15.66 29.26 -13.45
N ASN A 105 16.18 29.37 -12.22
CA ASN A 105 17.17 30.39 -11.85
C ASN A 105 16.68 31.83 -12.13
N VAL A 106 15.38 32.05 -11.90
CA VAL A 106 14.72 33.36 -12.01
C VAL A 106 14.68 34.04 -10.65
N GLU A 107 14.50 35.37 -10.64
CA GLU A 107 14.26 36.12 -9.41
C GLU A 107 13.04 35.55 -8.66
N PHE A 108 13.17 35.37 -7.35
CA PHE A 108 12.10 34.86 -6.51
C PHE A 108 10.92 35.84 -6.54
N THR A 109 9.85 35.42 -7.20
CA THR A 109 8.63 36.19 -7.36
C THR A 109 7.43 35.32 -7.02
N ARG A 110 6.30 35.94 -6.72
CA ARG A 110 5.05 35.26 -6.42
C ARG A 110 3.95 35.76 -7.34
N ASP A 111 3.02 34.88 -7.66
CA ASP A 111 1.78 35.29 -8.32
C ASP A 111 0.83 36.02 -7.36
N VAL A 112 -0.32 36.48 -7.87
CA VAL A 112 -1.35 37.19 -7.10
C VAL A 112 -1.97 36.36 -5.97
N ARG A 113 -1.73 35.04 -5.93
CA ARG A 113 -2.18 34.12 -4.89
C ARG A 113 -1.09 33.85 -3.85
N GLY A 114 0.09 34.46 -4.00
CA GLY A 114 1.25 34.23 -3.15
C GLY A 114 2.04 32.97 -3.49
N ILE A 115 1.80 32.34 -4.65
CA ILE A 115 2.48 31.10 -5.07
C ILE A 115 3.79 31.46 -5.78
N GLU A 116 4.88 30.79 -5.40
CA GLU A 116 6.21 30.96 -5.99
C GLU A 116 6.18 30.70 -7.50
N ALA A 117 6.80 31.60 -8.27
CA ALA A 117 6.69 31.67 -9.72
C ALA A 117 7.16 30.41 -10.46
N GLN A 118 8.25 29.78 -10.02
CA GLN A 118 8.76 28.54 -10.60
C GLN A 118 7.80 27.37 -10.33
N PHE A 119 7.22 27.27 -9.14
CA PHE A 119 6.19 26.27 -8.85
C PHE A 119 4.89 26.52 -9.64
N ALA A 120 4.44 27.78 -9.70
CA ALA A 120 3.26 28.19 -10.45
C ALA A 120 3.41 27.87 -11.95
N THR A 121 4.55 28.19 -12.54
CA THR A 121 4.82 28.01 -13.98
C THR A 121 5.10 26.57 -14.36
N ASN A 122 5.91 25.84 -13.58
CA ASN A 122 6.42 24.53 -13.99
C ASN A 122 5.47 23.39 -13.62
N TYR A 123 4.55 23.60 -12.66
CA TYR A 123 3.69 22.53 -12.14
C TYR A 123 2.20 22.90 -12.17
N LEU A 124 1.81 23.97 -11.47
CA LEU A 124 0.38 24.29 -11.31
C LEU A 124 -0.27 24.72 -12.62
N GLY A 125 0.38 25.58 -13.40
CA GLY A 125 -0.10 26.06 -14.68
C GLY A 125 -0.34 24.92 -15.68
N PRO A 126 0.68 24.07 -15.98
CA PRO A 126 0.53 22.93 -16.89
C PRO A 126 -0.55 21.93 -16.42
N PHE A 127 -0.63 21.67 -15.12
CA PHE A 127 -1.69 20.82 -14.56
C PHE A 127 -3.08 21.42 -14.80
N TYR A 128 -3.25 22.71 -14.51
CA TYR A 128 -4.54 23.37 -14.69
C TYR A 128 -4.95 23.46 -16.16
N LEU A 129 -4.02 23.85 -17.04
CA LEU A 129 -4.22 23.89 -18.49
C LEU A 129 -4.64 22.52 -19.04
N THR A 130 -3.93 21.46 -18.64
CA THR A 130 -4.23 20.09 -19.09
C THR A 130 -5.63 19.68 -18.67
N ASN A 131 -6.04 19.96 -17.43
CA ASN A 131 -7.39 19.64 -16.93
C ASN A 131 -8.48 20.35 -17.74
N LEU A 132 -8.30 21.63 -18.07
CA LEU A 132 -9.27 22.38 -18.86
C LEU A 132 -9.36 21.89 -20.32
N LEU A 133 -8.27 21.32 -20.86
CA LEU A 133 -8.22 20.76 -22.22
C LEU A 133 -8.55 19.26 -22.30
N LEU A 134 -8.82 18.58 -21.17
CA LEU A 134 -9.10 17.13 -21.14
C LEU A 134 -10.27 16.75 -22.04
N HIS A 135 -11.31 17.58 -22.10
CA HIS A 135 -12.45 17.33 -22.98
C HIS A 135 -12.03 17.36 -24.46
N ASN A 136 -11.28 18.39 -24.88
CA ASN A 136 -10.78 18.50 -26.26
C ASN A 136 -9.89 17.30 -26.65
N LEU A 137 -9.01 16.86 -25.74
CA LEU A 137 -8.16 15.68 -25.92
C LEU A 137 -8.97 14.40 -26.08
N ARG A 138 -10.02 14.20 -25.26
CA ARG A 138 -10.92 13.02 -25.35
C ARG A 138 -11.71 12.98 -26.64
N VAL A 139 -12.23 14.12 -27.07
CA VAL A 139 -13.01 14.23 -28.32
C VAL A 139 -12.15 13.94 -29.55
N SER A 140 -10.85 14.24 -29.48
CA SER A 140 -9.90 14.09 -30.59
C SER A 140 -9.08 12.80 -30.51
N ALA A 141 -9.55 11.81 -29.73
CA ALA A 141 -8.82 10.56 -29.54
C ALA A 141 -8.59 9.83 -30.89
N PRO A 142 -7.39 9.27 -31.13
CA PRO A 142 -6.27 9.15 -30.18
C PRO A 142 -5.48 10.45 -30.00
N ALA A 143 -5.34 10.90 -28.74
CA ALA A 143 -4.62 12.10 -28.37
C ALA A 143 -3.54 11.81 -27.30
N ARG A 144 -2.52 12.66 -27.20
CA ARG A 144 -1.38 12.50 -26.29
C ARG A 144 -1.08 13.78 -25.50
N VAL A 145 -0.68 13.62 -24.24
CA VAL A 145 -0.10 14.68 -23.43
C VAL A 145 1.36 14.32 -23.15
N VAL A 146 2.27 15.25 -23.42
CA VAL A 146 3.72 15.10 -23.21
C VAL A 146 4.17 16.16 -22.20
N ASN A 147 4.72 15.72 -21.07
CA ASN A 147 5.32 16.61 -20.07
C ASN A 147 6.83 16.57 -20.20
N VAL A 148 7.47 17.73 -20.43
CA VAL A 148 8.93 17.84 -20.53
C VAL A 148 9.48 18.14 -19.13
N LEU A 149 10.37 17.29 -18.63
CA LEU A 149 10.95 17.37 -17.29
C LEU A 149 12.49 17.38 -17.36
N SER A 150 13.14 17.99 -16.35
CA SER A 150 14.61 18.01 -16.22
C SER A 150 15.07 17.19 -15.02
N SER A 151 16.19 16.45 -15.17
CA SER A 151 16.84 15.73 -14.08
C SER A 151 17.38 16.65 -12.97
N VAL A 152 17.53 17.96 -13.23
CA VAL A 152 17.93 18.95 -12.23
C VAL A 152 16.86 19.13 -11.14
N HIS A 153 15.61 18.72 -11.38
CA HIS A 153 14.56 18.71 -10.37
C HIS A 153 14.88 17.76 -9.20
N TYR A 154 15.74 16.75 -9.40
CA TYR A 154 16.22 15.86 -8.33
C TYR A 154 17.25 16.55 -7.40
N ALA A 155 17.90 17.64 -7.84
CA ALA A 155 18.93 18.34 -7.06
C ALA A 155 18.34 19.34 -6.05
N GLY A 156 17.13 19.88 -6.30
CA GLY A 156 16.47 20.88 -5.44
C GLY A 156 15.83 20.33 -4.15
N GLY A 157 15.72 19.01 -4.01
CA GLY A 157 15.05 18.36 -2.87
C GLY A 157 15.73 18.52 -1.51
N LYS A 158 17.00 18.94 -1.47
CA LYS A 158 17.76 19.10 -0.21
C LYS A 158 17.63 20.49 0.43
N PHE A 159 17.24 21.53 -0.30
CA PHE A 159 17.21 22.91 0.21
C PHE A 159 15.82 23.38 0.69
N TYR A 160 14.74 22.81 0.17
CA TYR A 160 13.37 23.21 0.51
C TYR A 160 12.85 22.66 1.85
N ILE A 161 13.41 21.55 2.35
CA ILE A 161 13.00 20.94 3.62
C ILE A 161 13.32 21.86 4.81
N MET A 162 14.38 22.66 4.72
CA MET A 162 14.82 23.55 5.82
C MET A 162 13.97 24.82 5.95
N LEU A 163 13.39 25.33 4.85
CA LEU A 163 12.56 26.55 4.84
C LEU A 163 11.06 26.27 5.11
N LEU A 164 10.59 25.08 4.76
CA LEU A 164 9.25 24.62 5.13
C LEU A 164 9.10 24.48 6.66
N LEU A 165 10.16 24.07 7.37
CA LEU A 165 10.15 23.95 8.84
C LEU A 165 10.01 25.29 9.58
N VAL A 166 10.43 26.40 8.98
CA VAL A 166 10.35 27.73 9.62
C VAL A 166 9.02 28.43 9.31
N SER A 167 8.34 28.08 8.22
CA SER A 167 7.06 28.68 7.80
C SER A 167 5.82 27.93 8.33
N THR A 168 5.90 26.63 8.64
CA THR A 168 4.84 25.91 9.36
C THR A 168 4.68 26.33 10.82
N LEU A 169 5.69 26.99 11.42
CA LEU A 169 5.60 27.48 12.80
C LEU A 169 4.78 28.78 12.93
N LEU A 170 4.55 29.52 11.83
CA LEU A 170 3.88 30.83 11.84
C LEU A 170 2.44 30.83 11.27
N LEU A 171 1.96 29.71 10.72
CA LEU A 171 0.61 29.58 10.13
C LEU A 171 -0.38 28.77 11.01
N LEU A 172 -0.04 28.49 12.27
CA LEU A 172 -0.91 27.78 13.21
C LEU A 172 -2.01 28.65 13.87
N THR A 173 -2.26 29.87 13.38
CA THR A 173 -3.44 30.65 13.78
C THR A 173 -4.22 31.08 12.54
N SER A 174 -5.48 30.65 12.48
CA SER A 174 -6.49 31.00 11.46
C SER A 174 -6.38 30.31 10.09
N THR A 175 -6.81 29.04 10.03
CA THR A 175 -7.78 28.58 9.01
C THR A 175 -8.36 27.25 9.47
N GLN A 176 -9.66 27.22 9.76
CA GLN A 176 -10.41 25.97 9.92
C GLN A 176 -10.46 25.28 8.55
N CYS A 177 -9.48 24.42 8.29
CA CYS A 177 -9.60 23.42 7.25
C CYS A 177 -10.68 22.44 7.68
N SER A 178 -11.70 22.25 6.85
CA SER A 178 -12.62 21.12 6.93
C SER A 178 -11.77 19.84 6.87
N ARG A 179 -11.44 19.28 8.03
CA ARG A 179 -10.84 17.95 8.16
C ARG A 179 -11.80 16.97 7.51
N SER A 180 -11.52 16.54 6.28
CA SER A 180 -11.84 15.16 5.90
C SER A 180 -11.04 14.29 6.87
N GLN A 181 -11.68 13.92 7.98
CA GLN A 181 -11.13 13.07 9.01
C GLN A 181 -10.69 11.77 8.30
N SER A 182 -9.42 11.38 8.45
CA SER A 182 -8.95 10.10 7.92
C SER A 182 -9.91 9.00 8.39
N SER A 183 -10.31 8.10 7.50
CA SER A 183 -11.16 6.96 7.89
C SER A 183 -10.41 5.97 8.79
N ILE A 184 -9.07 6.05 8.83
CA ILE A 184 -8.21 5.20 9.64
C ILE A 184 -8.30 5.66 11.09
N LYS A 185 -8.88 4.81 11.94
CA LYS A 185 -9.07 5.02 13.37
C LYS A 185 -8.02 4.30 14.21
N LEU A 186 -7.53 3.16 13.73
CA LEU A 186 -6.60 2.31 14.46
C LEU A 186 -5.24 2.30 13.75
N TRP A 187 -4.23 2.78 14.46
CA TRP A 187 -2.81 2.71 14.08
C TRP A 187 -2.09 1.85 15.11
N GLY A 188 -1.42 0.80 14.65
CA GLY A 188 -0.79 -0.17 15.54
C GLY A 188 0.29 -1.01 14.87
N ALA A 189 0.69 -2.04 15.59
CA ALA A 189 1.54 -3.11 15.10
C ALA A 189 0.87 -4.48 15.34
N ALA A 190 1.38 -5.52 14.67
CA ALA A 190 0.88 -6.87 14.76
C ALA A 190 1.95 -7.86 15.22
N THR A 191 1.54 -8.91 15.92
CA THR A 191 2.32 -10.11 16.23
C THR A 191 1.43 -11.37 16.15
N SER A 192 2.04 -12.55 16.31
CA SER A 192 1.31 -13.81 16.50
C SER A 192 1.88 -14.63 17.64
N ALA A 193 1.03 -15.40 18.30
CA ALA A 193 1.34 -16.11 19.54
C ALA A 193 2.57 -17.01 19.43
N ALA A 194 2.60 -17.89 18.41
CA ALA A 194 3.72 -18.79 18.18
C ALA A 194 5.03 -18.04 17.87
N GLN A 195 4.96 -16.81 17.37
CA GLN A 195 6.14 -16.05 16.97
C GLN A 195 6.74 -15.21 18.10
N VAL A 196 5.96 -14.79 19.11
CA VAL A 196 6.44 -13.89 20.16
C VAL A 196 6.25 -14.37 21.60
N GLU A 197 5.27 -15.23 21.90
CA GLU A 197 4.93 -15.52 23.31
C GLU A 197 6.01 -16.31 24.03
N GLY A 198 6.55 -17.35 23.41
CA GLY A 198 7.37 -18.33 24.10
C GLY A 198 6.58 -19.12 25.13
N ALA A 199 7.24 -19.45 26.25
CA ALA A 199 6.64 -20.16 27.38
C ALA A 199 5.82 -21.38 26.92
N TRP A 200 6.42 -22.16 26.00
CA TRP A 200 5.68 -23.10 25.16
C TRP A 200 5.04 -24.27 25.94
N ASN A 201 5.62 -24.63 27.07
CA ASN A 201 5.22 -25.75 27.93
C ASN A 201 4.93 -25.33 29.38
N THR A 202 4.69 -24.04 29.62
CA THR A 202 4.35 -23.51 30.95
C THR A 202 2.84 -23.32 31.08
N SER A 203 2.37 -23.18 32.32
CA SER A 203 0.99 -22.82 32.65
C SER A 203 -0.07 -23.62 31.88
N GLY A 204 0.12 -24.94 31.76
CA GLY A 204 -0.85 -25.84 31.15
C GLY A 204 -0.96 -25.78 29.62
N ARG A 205 -0.15 -25.00 28.91
CA ARG A 205 -0.13 -24.97 27.44
C ARG A 205 0.31 -26.32 26.88
N SER A 206 -0.44 -26.86 25.92
CA SER A 206 -0.02 -28.04 25.14
C SER A 206 0.82 -27.61 23.93
N PRO A 207 1.62 -28.51 23.34
CA PRO A 207 2.31 -28.23 22.09
C PRO A 207 1.32 -27.88 20.96
N SER A 208 1.65 -26.87 20.17
CA SER A 208 1.10 -26.61 18.84
C SER A 208 1.89 -27.37 17.78
N ILE A 209 1.40 -27.37 16.54
CA ILE A 209 2.15 -27.96 15.41
C ILE A 209 3.53 -27.33 15.19
N TRP A 210 3.70 -26.05 15.52
CA TRP A 210 4.99 -25.36 15.37
C TRP A 210 5.99 -25.77 16.46
N ASP A 211 5.53 -26.06 17.68
CA ASP A 211 6.40 -26.56 18.76
C ASP A 211 7.02 -27.91 18.43
N THR A 212 6.32 -28.72 17.64
CA THR A 212 6.78 -30.04 17.16
C THR A 212 7.59 -29.90 15.87
N TYR A 213 7.07 -29.18 14.88
CA TYR A 213 7.70 -29.06 13.56
C TYR A 213 9.07 -28.39 13.62
N ALA A 214 9.21 -27.32 14.41
CA ALA A 214 10.47 -26.58 14.52
C ALA A 214 11.60 -27.41 15.17
N ARG A 215 11.28 -28.48 15.91
CA ARG A 215 12.28 -29.38 16.51
C ARG A 215 12.79 -30.45 15.54
N LEU A 216 12.18 -30.57 14.36
CA LEU A 216 12.65 -31.50 13.35
C LEU A 216 14.00 -31.01 12.78
N PRO A 217 15.00 -31.89 12.63
CA PRO A 217 16.31 -31.49 12.13
C PRO A 217 16.24 -30.79 10.78
N ASN A 218 16.94 -29.66 10.64
CA ASN A 218 17.09 -28.89 9.41
C ASN A 218 15.76 -28.37 8.81
N LYS A 219 14.70 -28.22 9.62
CA LYS A 219 13.45 -27.58 9.18
C LYS A 219 13.46 -26.06 9.29
N ILE A 220 14.20 -25.53 10.25
CA ILE A 220 14.35 -24.09 10.48
C ILE A 220 15.78 -23.70 10.14
N ALA A 221 15.97 -22.57 9.46
CA ALA A 221 17.25 -22.14 8.89
C ALA A 221 18.41 -22.10 9.90
N ASP A 222 18.12 -21.67 11.13
CA ASP A 222 19.06 -21.60 12.26
C ASP A 222 18.84 -22.71 13.30
N ASN A 223 17.98 -23.70 13.01
CA ASN A 223 17.52 -24.73 13.95
C ASN A 223 16.89 -24.17 15.25
N ALA A 224 16.42 -22.92 15.24
CA ALA A 224 15.73 -22.33 16.37
C ALA A 224 14.33 -22.92 16.56
N THR A 225 13.72 -22.61 17.70
CA THR A 225 12.34 -23.02 18.01
C THR A 225 11.58 -21.85 18.63
N PRO A 226 10.23 -21.83 18.53
CA PRO A 226 9.40 -20.82 19.20
C PRO A 226 9.30 -21.03 20.72
N SER A 227 10.16 -21.87 21.32
CA SER A 227 10.06 -22.25 22.74
C SER A 227 10.13 -21.05 23.69
N VAL A 228 10.97 -20.06 23.35
CA VAL A 228 11.16 -18.81 24.10
C VAL A 228 10.70 -17.61 23.27
N ALA A 229 10.95 -17.59 21.96
CA ALA A 229 10.55 -16.48 21.09
C ALA A 229 11.05 -15.12 21.63
N ALA A 230 10.22 -14.08 21.64
CA ALA A 230 10.51 -12.79 22.28
C ALA A 230 10.13 -12.77 23.78
N ASP A 231 9.71 -13.92 24.33
CA ASP A 231 9.24 -14.11 25.70
C ASP A 231 8.14 -13.12 26.15
N GLN A 232 7.29 -12.70 25.21
CA GLN A 232 6.17 -11.79 25.49
C GLN A 232 5.22 -12.35 26.56
N TYR A 233 5.19 -13.67 26.78
CA TYR A 233 4.41 -14.26 27.86
C TYR A 233 4.75 -13.65 29.24
N HIS A 234 6.04 -13.38 29.50
CA HIS A 234 6.49 -12.74 30.72
C HIS A 234 6.65 -11.22 30.58
N HIS A 235 6.93 -10.73 29.36
CA HIS A 235 7.37 -9.36 29.10
C HIS A 235 6.34 -8.44 28.41
N TYR A 236 5.07 -8.87 28.27
CA TYR A 236 4.05 -8.08 27.57
C TYR A 236 3.81 -6.65 28.11
N GLN A 237 4.15 -6.37 29.37
CA GLN A 237 4.05 -5.02 29.94
C GLN A 237 5.09 -4.06 29.32
N GLU A 238 6.28 -4.56 29.02
CA GLU A 238 7.35 -3.80 28.36
C GLU A 238 6.96 -3.50 26.91
N ASP A 239 6.39 -4.50 26.22
CA ASP A 239 5.85 -4.33 24.86
C ASP A 239 4.77 -3.25 24.82
N ILE A 240 3.86 -3.22 25.81
CA ILE A 240 2.85 -2.17 25.95
C ILE A 240 3.48 -0.81 26.18
N ALA A 241 4.55 -0.72 26.99
CA ALA A 241 5.26 0.54 27.21
C ALA A 241 5.87 1.08 25.90
N ILE A 242 6.43 0.21 25.06
CA ILE A 242 6.93 0.56 23.73
C ILE A 242 5.79 1.06 22.83
N MET A 243 4.67 0.33 22.76
CA MET A 243 3.51 0.74 21.98
C MET A 243 3.01 2.15 22.36
N LYS A 244 2.98 2.47 23.66
CA LYS A 244 2.62 3.82 24.14
C LYS A 244 3.65 4.87 23.73
N LYS A 245 4.94 4.58 23.87
CA LYS A 245 6.03 5.49 23.49
C LYS A 245 5.93 5.84 21.99
N LEU A 246 5.57 4.87 21.17
CA LEU A 246 5.36 5.02 19.72
C LEU A 246 4.00 5.65 19.35
N GLY A 247 3.12 5.90 20.33
CA GLY A 247 1.81 6.50 20.09
C GLY A 247 0.82 5.58 19.36
N MET A 248 1.00 4.26 19.48
CA MET A 248 0.05 3.29 18.91
C MET A 248 -1.28 3.34 19.65
N SER A 249 -2.35 3.16 18.89
CA SER A 249 -3.75 3.19 19.36
C SER A 249 -4.42 1.82 19.33
N ALA A 250 -3.78 0.83 18.72
CA ALA A 250 -4.27 -0.53 18.65
C ALA A 250 -3.11 -1.53 18.62
N TYR A 251 -3.39 -2.76 19.04
CA TYR A 251 -2.47 -3.88 18.95
C TYR A 251 -3.18 -5.10 18.40
N ARG A 252 -2.66 -5.63 17.29
CA ARG A 252 -3.15 -6.89 16.72
C ARG A 252 -2.30 -8.04 17.24
N PHE A 253 -2.90 -8.98 17.94
CA PHE A 253 -2.22 -10.19 18.40
C PHE A 253 -3.10 -11.41 18.16
N SER A 254 -2.56 -12.63 18.28
CA SER A 254 -3.34 -13.86 18.23
C SER A 254 -3.44 -14.54 19.59
N ILE A 255 -4.55 -15.23 19.82
CA ILE A 255 -4.69 -16.14 20.98
C ILE A 255 -4.18 -17.52 20.55
N SER A 256 -3.29 -18.11 21.35
CA SER A 256 -2.83 -19.47 21.11
C SER A 256 -3.90 -20.48 21.52
N TRP A 257 -4.38 -21.25 20.54
CA TRP A 257 -5.37 -22.30 20.77
C TRP A 257 -4.84 -23.31 21.79
N SER A 258 -3.61 -23.78 21.60
CA SER A 258 -2.99 -24.76 22.50
C SER A 258 -2.73 -24.22 23.91
N ARG A 259 -2.80 -22.90 24.13
CA ARG A 259 -2.69 -22.28 25.45
C ARG A 259 -4.02 -22.21 26.18
N ILE A 260 -5.12 -21.76 25.56
CA ILE A 260 -6.40 -21.61 26.28
C ILE A 260 -7.29 -22.86 26.25
N LEU A 261 -7.12 -23.72 25.24
CA LEU A 261 -7.84 -24.99 25.11
C LEU A 261 -6.86 -26.10 24.66
N PRO A 262 -5.92 -26.49 25.55
CA PRO A 262 -4.88 -27.48 25.24
C PRO A 262 -5.40 -28.88 24.94
N TYR A 263 -6.56 -29.24 25.53
CA TYR A 263 -7.26 -30.52 25.33
C TYR A 263 -8.78 -30.26 25.42
N ALA A 264 -9.54 -31.15 26.07
CA ALA A 264 -10.99 -31.01 26.21
C ALA A 264 -11.43 -29.91 27.22
N ALA A 265 -10.59 -29.59 28.21
CA ALA A 265 -10.90 -28.61 29.26
C ALA A 265 -10.19 -27.27 29.01
N PRO A 266 -10.86 -26.12 29.27
CA PRO A 266 -10.20 -24.81 29.28
C PRO A 266 -9.02 -24.78 30.25
N ASN A 267 -7.96 -24.08 29.87
CA ASN A 267 -6.82 -23.83 30.72
C ASN A 267 -6.91 -22.42 31.32
N GLU A 268 -7.29 -22.34 32.60
CA GLU A 268 -7.55 -21.07 33.28
C GLU A 268 -6.31 -20.19 33.43
N GLU A 269 -5.11 -20.76 33.60
CA GLU A 269 -3.87 -19.96 33.64
C GLU A 269 -3.56 -19.33 32.27
N GLY A 270 -3.74 -20.10 31.20
CA GLY A 270 -3.60 -19.60 29.82
C GLY A 270 -4.62 -18.51 29.50
N ILE A 271 -5.85 -18.62 30.02
CA ILE A 271 -6.87 -17.60 29.87
C ILE A 271 -6.52 -16.35 30.69
N GLN A 272 -6.01 -16.52 31.91
CA GLN A 272 -5.59 -15.42 32.78
C GLN A 272 -4.47 -14.58 32.15
N TYR A 273 -3.56 -15.19 31.39
CA TYR A 273 -2.57 -14.46 30.60
C TYR A 273 -3.22 -13.48 29.63
N TYR A 274 -4.13 -13.94 28.75
CA TYR A 274 -4.80 -13.07 27.78
C TYR A 274 -5.73 -12.05 28.46
N ASP A 275 -6.40 -12.41 29.56
CA ASP A 275 -7.14 -11.46 30.38
C ASP A 275 -6.24 -10.32 30.86
N SER A 276 -5.04 -10.65 31.33
CA SER A 276 -4.08 -9.67 31.84
C SER A 276 -3.53 -8.78 30.72
N LEU A 277 -3.19 -9.36 29.57
CA LEU A 277 -2.78 -8.64 28.36
C LEU A 277 -3.87 -7.68 27.87
N ILE A 278 -5.10 -8.16 27.70
CA ILE A 278 -6.24 -7.36 27.21
C ILE A 278 -6.56 -6.20 28.18
N ASN A 279 -6.55 -6.48 29.49
CA ASN A 279 -6.77 -5.45 30.51
C ASN A 279 -5.65 -4.41 30.52
N ALA A 280 -4.39 -4.84 30.36
CA ALA A 280 -3.25 -3.94 30.30
C ALA A 280 -3.29 -3.05 29.04
N LEU A 281 -3.61 -3.61 27.87
CA LEU A 281 -3.81 -2.84 26.63
C LEU A 281 -4.90 -1.78 26.80
N SER A 282 -6.08 -2.20 27.29
CA SER A 282 -7.24 -1.32 27.49
C SER A 282 -6.94 -0.20 28.48
N SER A 283 -6.28 -0.52 29.60
CA SER A 283 -5.88 0.46 30.63
C SER A 283 -4.88 1.49 30.11
N ASN A 284 -4.18 1.18 29.03
CA ASN A 284 -3.23 2.06 28.36
C ASN A 284 -3.79 2.75 27.12
N GLY A 285 -5.09 2.60 26.85
CA GLY A 285 -5.77 3.22 25.70
C GLY A 285 -5.41 2.59 24.35
N ILE A 286 -4.95 1.33 24.36
CA ILE A 286 -4.60 0.57 23.16
C ILE A 286 -5.72 -0.44 22.90
N GLU A 287 -6.39 -0.33 21.76
CA GLU A 287 -7.47 -1.23 21.34
C GLU A 287 -6.93 -2.63 21.02
N PRO A 288 -7.42 -3.70 21.67
CA PRO A 288 -7.05 -5.07 21.32
C PRO A 288 -7.78 -5.53 20.04
N VAL A 289 -7.02 -5.94 19.03
CA VAL A 289 -7.52 -6.59 17.81
C VAL A 289 -7.07 -8.04 17.79
N VAL A 290 -8.00 -8.97 17.99
CA VAL A 290 -7.65 -10.37 18.29
C VAL A 290 -7.81 -11.27 17.08
N THR A 291 -6.75 -12.01 16.75
CA THR A 291 -6.77 -13.10 15.78
C THR A 291 -6.95 -14.43 16.50
N LEU A 292 -7.99 -15.21 16.13
CA LEU A 292 -8.28 -16.50 16.74
C LEU A 292 -7.33 -17.60 16.28
N TYR A 293 -6.92 -17.59 15.01
CA TYR A 293 -6.03 -18.62 14.48
C TYR A 293 -4.90 -18.04 13.65
N HIS A 294 -3.67 -18.29 14.10
CA HIS A 294 -2.46 -17.91 13.39
C HIS A 294 -1.52 -19.13 13.31
N TRP A 295 -1.98 -20.14 12.57
CA TRP A 295 -1.21 -21.31 12.13
C TRP A 295 -0.81 -22.29 13.25
N ASP A 296 -1.36 -22.15 14.45
CA ASP A 296 -0.87 -22.79 15.68
C ASP A 296 -1.87 -23.81 16.27
N ILE A 297 -2.48 -24.64 15.42
CA ILE A 297 -3.38 -25.72 15.88
C ILE A 297 -2.68 -26.62 16.92
N PRO A 298 -3.36 -27.04 18.00
CA PRO A 298 -2.81 -28.00 18.96
C PRO A 298 -2.33 -29.29 18.28
N GLN A 299 -1.11 -29.73 18.61
CA GLN A 299 -0.50 -30.91 18.00
C GLN A 299 -1.34 -32.17 18.18
N HIS A 300 -2.01 -32.32 19.33
CA HIS A 300 -2.84 -33.51 19.60
C HIS A 300 -4.04 -33.64 18.63
N LEU A 301 -4.56 -32.53 18.09
CA LEU A 301 -5.62 -32.56 17.07
C LEU A 301 -5.05 -32.96 15.70
N GLN A 302 -3.84 -32.50 15.40
CA GLN A 302 -3.10 -32.95 14.23
C GLN A 302 -2.83 -34.46 14.28
N ASP A 303 -2.38 -34.97 15.42
CA ASP A 303 -2.09 -36.40 15.61
C ASP A 303 -3.34 -37.27 15.60
N ALA A 304 -4.42 -36.81 16.25
CA ALA A 304 -5.63 -37.62 16.41
C ALA A 304 -6.40 -37.84 15.10
N TYR A 305 -6.40 -36.86 14.20
CA TYR A 305 -7.21 -36.95 12.98
C TYR A 305 -6.70 -36.12 11.79
N GLY A 306 -5.49 -35.57 11.85
CA GLY A 306 -4.91 -34.82 10.74
C GLY A 306 -5.23 -33.32 10.72
N GLY A 307 -5.72 -32.75 11.82
CA GLY A 307 -5.94 -31.30 11.95
C GLY A 307 -6.84 -30.75 10.84
N TRP A 308 -6.37 -29.71 10.13
CA TRP A 308 -7.17 -29.05 9.10
C TRP A 308 -7.51 -29.92 7.88
N SER A 309 -6.78 -31.03 7.66
CA SER A 309 -7.13 -31.99 6.61
C SER A 309 -8.40 -32.80 6.90
N SER A 310 -8.95 -32.71 8.12
CA SER A 310 -10.13 -33.43 8.55
C SER A 310 -11.27 -32.51 8.95
N SER A 311 -12.47 -32.82 8.47
CA SER A 311 -13.67 -32.03 8.80
C SER A 311 -14.05 -32.00 10.28
N ARG A 312 -13.46 -32.89 11.10
CA ARG A 312 -13.64 -32.92 12.56
C ARG A 312 -13.12 -31.64 13.24
N VAL A 313 -12.06 -31.04 12.68
CA VAL A 313 -11.44 -29.81 13.21
C VAL A 313 -12.41 -28.65 13.35
N VAL A 314 -13.46 -28.61 12.51
CA VAL A 314 -14.42 -27.50 12.49
C VAL A 314 -15.14 -27.40 13.83
N ALA A 315 -15.54 -28.53 14.42
CA ALA A 315 -16.21 -28.54 15.72
C ALA A 315 -15.27 -28.09 16.84
N ASP A 316 -14.01 -28.55 16.82
CA ASP A 316 -13.01 -28.20 17.83
C ASP A 316 -12.62 -26.72 17.75
N TYR A 317 -12.45 -26.18 16.54
CA TYR A 317 -12.21 -24.74 16.34
C TYR A 317 -13.38 -23.90 16.84
N LEU A 318 -14.63 -24.31 16.55
CA LEU A 318 -15.81 -23.58 17.02
C LEU A 318 -15.92 -23.62 18.56
N ALA A 319 -15.50 -24.72 19.21
CA ALA A 319 -15.44 -24.81 20.67
C ALA A 319 -14.39 -23.84 21.24
N PHE A 320 -13.19 -23.80 20.65
CA PHE A 320 -12.13 -22.84 20.99
C PHE A 320 -12.58 -21.38 20.78
N ALA A 321 -13.13 -21.06 19.61
CA ALA A 321 -13.61 -19.71 19.30
C ALA A 321 -14.73 -19.29 20.27
N LYS A 322 -15.68 -20.18 20.57
CA LYS A 322 -16.73 -19.93 21.56
C LYS A 322 -16.15 -19.65 22.94
N LEU A 323 -15.13 -20.40 23.38
CA LEU A 323 -14.45 -20.14 24.63
C LEU A 323 -13.81 -18.74 24.62
N ALA A 324 -13.05 -18.39 23.59
CA ALA A 324 -12.44 -17.07 23.45
C ALA A 324 -13.48 -15.93 23.50
N PHE A 325 -14.58 -16.03 22.74
CA PHE A 325 -15.64 -15.04 22.79
C PHE A 325 -16.29 -14.95 24.18
N THR A 326 -16.55 -16.09 24.82
CA THR A 326 -17.17 -16.12 26.15
C THR A 326 -16.29 -15.40 27.18
N ARG A 327 -14.97 -15.49 27.05
CA ARG A 327 -14.02 -14.96 28.03
C ARG A 327 -13.62 -13.51 27.76
N PHE A 328 -13.60 -13.08 26.51
CA PHE A 328 -12.94 -11.82 26.15
C PHE A 328 -13.81 -10.84 25.34
N ALA A 329 -14.98 -11.24 24.84
CA ALA A 329 -15.78 -10.38 23.95
C ALA A 329 -16.43 -9.18 24.67
N ASP A 330 -16.40 -9.15 26.00
CA ASP A 330 -16.79 -7.98 26.80
C ASP A 330 -15.81 -6.81 26.66
N ARG A 331 -14.54 -7.09 26.31
CA ARG A 331 -13.45 -6.10 26.16
C ARG A 331 -12.87 -6.05 24.75
N VAL A 332 -13.02 -7.10 23.95
CA VAL A 332 -12.50 -7.18 22.58
C VAL A 332 -13.61 -6.96 21.56
N THR A 333 -13.50 -5.88 20.79
CA THR A 333 -14.52 -5.52 19.79
C THR A 333 -14.15 -5.88 18.34
N HIS A 334 -12.87 -6.16 18.07
CA HIS A 334 -12.36 -6.53 16.74
C HIS A 334 -11.76 -7.92 16.76
N TRP A 335 -12.40 -8.84 16.01
CA TRP A 335 -12.00 -10.25 15.91
C TRP A 335 -11.64 -10.64 14.47
N ILE A 336 -10.56 -11.41 14.32
CA ILE A 336 -10.11 -11.98 13.05
C ILE A 336 -10.12 -13.50 13.22
N THR A 337 -10.87 -14.21 12.39
CA THR A 337 -11.01 -15.69 12.53
C THR A 337 -9.72 -16.43 12.17
N PHE A 338 -9.17 -16.12 10.99
CA PHE A 338 -7.99 -16.77 10.43
C PHE A 338 -7.01 -15.72 9.90
N ASN A 339 -5.72 -15.96 10.13
CA ASN A 339 -4.64 -15.33 9.38
C ASN A 339 -4.25 -16.19 8.17
N GLU A 340 -4.28 -15.59 6.98
CA GLU A 340 -3.72 -16.15 5.74
C GLU A 340 -4.10 -17.62 5.45
N PRO A 341 -5.41 -17.94 5.35
CA PRO A 341 -5.87 -19.31 5.20
C PRO A 341 -5.42 -20.01 3.92
N SER A 342 -5.19 -19.26 2.83
CA SER A 342 -4.57 -19.80 1.62
C SER A 342 -3.14 -20.25 1.90
N LEU A 343 -2.31 -19.41 2.53
CA LEU A 343 -0.90 -19.72 2.79
C LEU A 343 -0.72 -20.86 3.77
N PHE A 344 -1.39 -20.89 4.93
CA PHE A 344 -1.15 -22.00 5.86
C PHE A 344 -1.65 -23.34 5.30
N CYS A 345 -2.70 -23.33 4.47
CA CYS A 345 -3.16 -24.55 3.81
C CYS A 345 -2.24 -24.96 2.66
N GLU A 346 -1.73 -24.03 1.86
CA GLU A 346 -0.78 -24.34 0.79
C GLU A 346 0.55 -24.81 1.37
N LEU A 347 1.17 -24.02 2.24
CA LEU A 347 2.49 -24.31 2.78
C LEU A 347 2.48 -25.47 3.78
N GLY A 348 1.43 -25.61 4.60
CA GLY A 348 1.34 -26.63 5.65
C GLY A 348 0.68 -27.95 5.22
N TYR A 349 -0.25 -27.91 4.26
CA TYR A 349 -1.04 -29.07 3.83
C TYR A 349 -0.96 -29.35 2.31
N GLY A 350 -0.43 -28.45 1.50
CA GLY A 350 -0.28 -28.61 0.04
C GLY A 350 1.14 -29.01 -0.36
N ILE A 351 2.08 -28.08 -0.22
CA ILE A 351 3.51 -28.22 -0.50
C ILE A 351 4.23 -28.90 0.67
N GLY A 352 3.78 -28.66 1.91
CA GLY A 352 4.35 -29.27 3.12
C GLY A 352 5.70 -28.67 3.54
N MET A 353 5.98 -27.41 3.19
CA MET A 353 7.17 -26.68 3.66
C MET A 353 7.02 -26.17 5.09
N HIS A 354 5.81 -25.74 5.49
CA HIS A 354 5.50 -25.25 6.84
C HIS A 354 4.86 -26.35 7.68
N ALA A 355 4.77 -26.15 8.99
CA ALA A 355 4.01 -27.05 9.86
C ALA A 355 2.56 -27.21 9.36
N PRO A 356 1.96 -28.42 9.39
CA PRO A 356 2.50 -29.68 9.89
C PRO A 356 3.38 -30.48 8.90
N GLY A 357 3.70 -29.94 7.73
CA GLY A 357 4.54 -30.60 6.73
C GLY A 357 3.80 -31.66 5.91
N ILE A 358 2.48 -31.50 5.74
CA ILE A 358 1.62 -32.43 5.02
C ILE A 358 1.51 -31.98 3.55
N THR A 359 1.44 -32.94 2.63
CA THR A 359 1.35 -32.67 1.19
C THR A 359 -0.01 -33.12 0.62
N GLY A 360 -0.47 -32.43 -0.44
CA GLY A 360 -1.62 -32.85 -1.24
C GLY A 360 -3.01 -32.73 -0.58
N ARG A 361 -3.14 -32.01 0.53
CA ARG A 361 -4.37 -31.81 1.34
C ARG A 361 -4.80 -30.35 1.45
N MET A 362 -4.29 -29.48 0.58
CA MET A 362 -4.59 -28.04 0.58
C MET A 362 -6.10 -27.77 0.48
N TYR A 363 -6.82 -28.47 -0.40
CA TYR A 363 -8.23 -28.21 -0.64
C TYR A 363 -9.11 -28.64 0.55
N GLU A 364 -8.81 -29.76 1.20
CA GLU A 364 -9.49 -30.16 2.43
C GLU A 364 -9.25 -29.15 3.55
N CYS A 365 -8.00 -28.71 3.72
CA CYS A 365 -7.65 -27.65 4.67
C CYS A 365 -8.45 -26.37 4.42
N ALA A 366 -8.41 -25.85 3.17
CA ALA A 366 -9.08 -24.62 2.80
C ALA A 366 -10.61 -24.73 2.97
N HIS A 367 -11.18 -25.86 2.58
CA HIS A 367 -12.62 -26.11 2.73
C HIS A 367 -13.05 -26.13 4.20
N ASN A 368 -12.27 -26.77 5.08
CA ASN A 368 -12.57 -26.82 6.51
C ASN A 368 -12.39 -25.46 7.19
N ALA A 369 -11.34 -24.70 6.85
CA ALA A 369 -11.15 -23.33 7.34
C ALA A 369 -12.34 -22.43 6.95
N LEU A 370 -12.78 -22.49 5.68
CA LEU A 370 -13.97 -21.75 5.21
C LEU A 370 -15.25 -22.15 5.94
N ARG A 371 -15.44 -23.43 6.27
CA ARG A 371 -16.58 -23.91 7.07
C ARG A 371 -16.53 -23.39 8.50
N ALA A 372 -15.33 -23.24 9.06
CA ALA A 372 -15.09 -22.81 10.43
C ALA A 372 -15.24 -21.28 10.64
N MET A 373 -15.24 -20.48 9.55
CA MET A 373 -15.42 -19.02 9.58
C MET A 373 -16.80 -18.52 10.06
N ARG A 374 -17.67 -19.39 10.58
CA ARG A 374 -19.05 -19.04 10.99
C ARG A 374 -19.24 -19.02 12.50
N PRO A 375 -19.01 -17.86 13.16
CA PRO A 375 -19.84 -17.45 14.31
C PRO A 375 -20.23 -15.94 14.28
N ALA A 376 -21.01 -15.46 15.26
CA ALA A 376 -21.69 -14.16 15.28
C ALA A 376 -20.93 -13.03 16.03
N GLY A 377 -20.89 -11.80 15.49
CA GLY A 377 -20.21 -10.60 16.03
C GLY A 377 -19.63 -9.71 14.92
N ARG A 378 -18.94 -8.58 15.23
CA ARG A 378 -18.10 -7.87 14.22
C ARG A 378 -16.87 -8.72 13.91
N ILE A 379 -16.91 -9.48 12.82
CA ILE A 379 -15.92 -10.53 12.54
C ILE A 379 -15.29 -10.30 11.16
N GLY A 380 -13.96 -10.32 11.12
CA GLY A 380 -13.17 -10.27 9.89
C GLY A 380 -12.32 -11.52 9.65
N ILE A 381 -11.64 -11.50 8.51
CA ILE A 381 -10.67 -12.50 8.05
C ILE A 381 -9.47 -11.74 7.51
N THR A 382 -8.25 -12.22 7.76
CA THR A 382 -7.04 -11.65 7.17
C THR A 382 -6.59 -12.48 5.97
N LEU A 383 -6.43 -11.83 4.82
CA LEU A 383 -6.01 -12.43 3.56
C LEU A 383 -4.67 -11.83 3.11
N ASN A 384 -3.72 -12.68 2.71
CA ASN A 384 -2.55 -12.25 1.96
C ASN A 384 -2.94 -11.88 0.53
N SER A 385 -2.20 -10.95 -0.09
CA SER A 385 -2.47 -10.50 -1.46
C SER A 385 -1.93 -11.44 -2.55
N GLU A 386 -2.31 -12.70 -2.47
CA GLU A 386 -2.72 -13.47 -3.65
C GLU A 386 -4.06 -14.10 -3.28
N PHE A 387 -5.10 -13.91 -4.12
CA PHE A 387 -6.40 -14.63 -4.10
C PHE A 387 -7.69 -13.88 -3.66
N GLY A 388 -8.82 -14.41 -4.15
CA GLY A 388 -10.18 -13.85 -4.11
C GLY A 388 -11.07 -14.33 -2.95
N VAL A 389 -12.24 -13.70 -2.85
CA VAL A 389 -13.23 -13.91 -1.78
C VAL A 389 -14.40 -14.74 -2.34
N PRO A 390 -15.02 -15.65 -1.57
CA PRO A 390 -16.19 -16.41 -2.01
C PRO A 390 -17.33 -15.50 -2.50
N SER A 391 -17.98 -15.85 -3.61
CA SER A 391 -19.05 -15.05 -4.23
C SER A 391 -20.39 -15.10 -3.49
N ASP A 392 -20.63 -16.07 -2.59
CA ASP A 392 -21.81 -16.14 -1.73
C ASP A 392 -21.41 -16.39 -0.27
N ILE A 393 -21.24 -15.30 0.48
CA ILE A 393 -21.11 -15.29 1.93
C ILE A 393 -22.48 -14.95 2.51
N ARG A 394 -23.29 -15.96 2.83
CA ARG A 394 -24.54 -15.74 3.61
C ARG A 394 -24.29 -15.42 5.09
N GLY A 395 -23.03 -15.21 5.51
CA GLY A 395 -22.65 -14.72 6.83
C GLY A 395 -21.59 -13.63 6.69
N ARG A 396 -22.01 -12.38 6.48
CA ARG A 396 -21.15 -11.23 6.15
C ARG A 396 -20.02 -11.08 7.18
N SER A 397 -18.76 -11.02 6.73
CA SER A 397 -17.69 -10.40 7.51
C SER A 397 -17.93 -8.89 7.54
N ASP A 398 -17.71 -8.27 8.69
CA ASP A 398 -17.94 -6.82 8.89
C ASP A 398 -16.81 -5.97 8.32
N TYR A 399 -15.64 -6.58 8.11
CA TYR A 399 -14.46 -6.01 7.46
C TYR A 399 -13.55 -7.12 6.91
N VAL A 400 -12.64 -6.74 6.01
CA VAL A 400 -11.56 -7.60 5.50
C VAL A 400 -10.22 -7.10 6.01
N GLY A 401 -9.43 -8.02 6.58
CA GLY A 401 -8.02 -7.83 6.87
C GLY A 401 -7.18 -8.08 5.62
N LEU A 402 -6.27 -7.15 5.31
CA LEU A 402 -5.32 -7.26 4.21
C LEU A 402 -3.91 -7.33 4.76
N ASN A 403 -3.24 -8.45 4.53
CA ASN A 403 -1.80 -8.57 4.64
C ASN A 403 -1.20 -8.27 3.28
N PHE A 404 -0.42 -7.19 3.19
CA PHE A 404 0.21 -6.80 1.93
C PHE A 404 1.67 -6.47 2.16
N TYR A 405 2.54 -7.18 1.44
CA TYR A 405 3.98 -6.96 1.50
C TYR A 405 4.53 -6.54 0.14
N THR A 406 4.15 -7.26 -0.92
CA THR A 406 4.77 -7.17 -2.23
C THR A 406 3.80 -7.46 -3.38
N ALA A 407 4.30 -7.43 -4.61
CA ALA A 407 3.61 -7.82 -5.83
C ALA A 407 4.64 -8.34 -6.84
N THR A 408 4.15 -9.15 -7.77
CA THR A 408 4.89 -9.71 -8.90
C THR A 408 4.20 -9.32 -10.21
N TYR A 409 4.93 -9.39 -11.32
CA TYR A 409 4.30 -9.48 -12.62
C TYR A 409 3.83 -10.92 -12.84
N VAL A 410 2.85 -11.11 -13.73
CA VAL A 410 2.37 -12.43 -14.11
C VAL A 410 2.46 -12.57 -15.61
N LYS A 411 3.10 -13.66 -16.08
CA LYS A 411 3.11 -14.05 -17.49
C LYS A 411 2.37 -15.36 -17.69
N ALA A 412 1.93 -15.63 -18.91
CA ALA A 412 1.41 -16.95 -19.26
C ALA A 412 2.58 -17.95 -19.34
N GLY A 413 2.44 -19.07 -18.62
CA GLY A 413 3.30 -20.23 -18.71
C GLY A 413 3.00 -21.08 -19.95
N GLN A 414 3.71 -22.20 -20.09
CA GLN A 414 3.65 -23.01 -21.32
C GLN A 414 2.27 -23.64 -21.54
N SER A 415 1.53 -23.90 -20.47
CA SER A 415 0.17 -24.47 -20.52
C SER A 415 -0.92 -23.40 -20.31
N GLY A 416 -0.55 -22.11 -20.34
CA GLY A 416 -1.46 -20.98 -20.10
C GLY A 416 -1.68 -20.65 -18.62
N GLU A 417 -1.01 -21.34 -17.70
CA GLU A 417 -1.03 -21.05 -16.28
C GLU A 417 -0.39 -19.68 -15.95
N PRO A 418 -0.88 -18.94 -14.95
CA PRO A 418 -0.21 -17.73 -14.50
C PRO A 418 1.11 -18.08 -13.81
N VAL A 419 2.22 -17.50 -14.27
CA VAL A 419 3.55 -17.67 -13.69
C VAL A 419 4.01 -16.32 -13.13
N PRO A 420 4.21 -16.20 -11.81
CA PRO A 420 4.80 -15.02 -11.19
C PRO A 420 6.23 -14.79 -11.69
N VAL A 421 6.56 -13.54 -12.00
CA VAL A 421 7.91 -13.11 -12.39
C VAL A 421 8.21 -11.74 -11.78
N ASP A 422 9.49 -11.50 -11.46
CA ASP A 422 9.93 -10.26 -10.83
C ASP A 422 10.24 -9.14 -11.81
N GLU A 423 10.34 -9.47 -13.10
CA GLU A 423 10.71 -8.54 -14.17
C GLU A 423 9.63 -8.47 -15.24
N ASP A 424 9.50 -7.30 -15.86
CA ASP A 424 8.63 -7.12 -17.01
C ASP A 424 9.24 -7.73 -18.29
N ALA A 425 8.53 -7.62 -19.42
CA ALA A 425 8.99 -8.14 -20.72
C ALA A 425 10.29 -7.51 -21.24
N HIS A 426 10.78 -6.44 -20.61
CA HIS A 426 12.02 -5.74 -20.94
C HIS A 426 13.14 -6.02 -19.94
N GLY A 427 12.93 -6.88 -18.94
CA GLY A 427 13.90 -7.17 -17.88
C GLY A 427 13.94 -6.09 -16.79
N THR A 428 12.90 -5.25 -16.68
CA THR A 428 12.84 -4.23 -15.62
C THR A 428 12.25 -4.84 -14.36
N PRO A 429 12.98 -4.85 -13.22
CA PRO A 429 12.45 -5.35 -11.96
C PRO A 429 11.23 -4.56 -11.50
N ILE A 430 10.24 -5.24 -10.93
CA ILE A 430 9.01 -4.62 -10.42
C ILE A 430 9.28 -3.65 -9.25
N GLY A 431 10.33 -3.93 -8.48
CA GLY A 431 10.80 -3.08 -7.39
C GLY A 431 12.11 -3.59 -6.77
N PRO A 432 12.72 -2.81 -5.88
CA PRO A 432 13.90 -3.22 -5.12
C PRO A 432 13.65 -4.48 -4.29
N VAL A 433 14.66 -5.35 -4.17
CA VAL A 433 14.63 -6.55 -3.32
C VAL A 433 14.88 -6.17 -1.86
N ALA A 434 14.11 -6.74 -0.93
CA ALA A 434 14.31 -6.61 0.50
C ALA A 434 15.24 -7.70 1.05
N GLY A 435 15.28 -7.91 2.37
CA GLY A 435 16.07 -9.00 2.96
C GLY A 435 15.59 -10.37 2.49
N SER A 436 14.29 -10.52 2.29
CA SER A 436 13.66 -11.76 1.88
C SER A 436 13.61 -11.87 0.36
N PRO A 437 14.00 -13.02 -0.23
CA PRO A 437 14.11 -13.16 -1.68
C PRO A 437 12.77 -13.03 -2.40
N TRP A 438 11.66 -13.28 -1.72
CA TRP A 438 10.30 -13.15 -2.25
C TRP A 438 9.75 -11.72 -2.16
N LEU A 439 10.35 -10.83 -1.37
CA LEU A 439 9.79 -9.51 -1.06
C LEU A 439 10.41 -8.43 -1.95
N ARG A 440 9.59 -7.81 -2.80
CA ARG A 440 9.89 -6.60 -3.59
C ARG A 440 9.18 -5.37 -2.99
N VAL A 441 9.85 -4.22 -2.95
CA VAL A 441 9.28 -2.96 -2.45
C VAL A 441 8.45 -2.27 -3.55
N VAL A 442 7.12 -2.39 -3.46
CA VAL A 442 6.17 -1.97 -4.53
C VAL A 442 4.95 -1.21 -3.99
N PRO A 443 5.15 -0.02 -3.39
CA PRO A 443 4.08 0.76 -2.75
C PRO A 443 2.93 1.13 -3.70
N TRP A 444 3.19 1.27 -5.00
CA TRP A 444 2.15 1.54 -5.99
C TRP A 444 1.18 0.36 -6.16
N ALA A 445 1.65 -0.87 -6.00
CA ALA A 445 0.83 -2.07 -6.10
C ALA A 445 -0.08 -2.20 -4.87
N PHE A 446 0.40 -1.80 -3.69
CA PHE A 446 -0.40 -1.73 -2.48
C PHE A 446 -1.64 -0.83 -2.65
N ARG A 447 -1.47 0.39 -3.17
CA ARG A 447 -2.61 1.28 -3.50
C ARG A 447 -3.55 0.65 -4.52
N ARG A 448 -3.01 0.01 -5.57
CA ARG A 448 -3.84 -0.67 -6.58
C ARG A 448 -4.64 -1.83 -5.99
N GLN A 449 -4.09 -2.59 -5.05
CA GLN A 449 -4.79 -3.67 -4.37
C GLN A 449 -5.94 -3.14 -3.52
N LEU A 450 -5.70 -2.06 -2.77
CA LEU A 450 -6.75 -1.37 -1.99
C LEU A 450 -7.88 -0.85 -2.88
N ALA A 451 -7.54 -0.19 -3.99
CA ALA A 451 -8.52 0.28 -4.97
C ALA A 451 -9.29 -0.87 -5.61
N TRP A 452 -8.62 -1.96 -5.99
CA TRP A 452 -9.26 -3.13 -6.56
C TRP A 452 -10.26 -3.78 -5.59
N LEU A 453 -9.90 -3.92 -4.31
CA LEU A 453 -10.81 -4.44 -3.28
C LEU A 453 -12.05 -3.55 -3.14
N ASN A 454 -11.87 -2.24 -3.12
CA ASN A 454 -12.97 -1.27 -3.05
C ASN A 454 -13.89 -1.33 -4.27
N ASP A 455 -13.33 -1.42 -5.48
CA ASP A 455 -14.10 -1.49 -6.72
C ASP A 455 -14.83 -2.83 -6.87
N LYS A 456 -14.18 -3.93 -6.47
CA LYS A 456 -14.73 -5.27 -6.55
C LYS A 456 -15.81 -5.52 -5.50
N TYR A 457 -15.65 -4.95 -4.30
CA TYR A 457 -16.57 -5.08 -3.18
C TYR A 457 -16.97 -3.71 -2.62
N PRO A 458 -17.85 -2.97 -3.34
CA PRO A 458 -18.23 -1.63 -2.92
C PRO A 458 -18.77 -1.57 -1.48
N GLY A 459 -18.21 -0.68 -0.68
CA GLY A 459 -18.63 -0.46 0.71
C GLY A 459 -17.97 -1.40 1.74
N ILE A 460 -17.08 -2.31 1.32
CA ILE A 460 -16.30 -3.13 2.25
C ILE A 460 -15.40 -2.25 3.13
N GLU A 461 -15.34 -2.56 4.41
CA GLU A 461 -14.37 -1.97 5.32
C GLU A 461 -13.06 -2.77 5.24
N ILE A 462 -11.93 -2.07 5.06
CA ILE A 462 -10.60 -2.69 4.96
C ILE A 462 -9.76 -2.34 6.19
N MET A 463 -9.15 -3.34 6.80
CA MET A 463 -8.10 -3.20 7.80
C MET A 463 -6.80 -3.70 7.17
N VAL A 464 -5.76 -2.87 7.07
CA VAL A 464 -4.43 -3.36 6.68
C VAL A 464 -3.83 -4.03 7.91
N THR A 465 -3.90 -5.36 7.95
CA THR A 465 -3.58 -6.16 9.15
C THR A 465 -2.12 -6.53 9.27
N GLU A 466 -1.37 -6.47 8.17
CA GLU A 466 0.09 -6.54 8.12
C GLU A 466 0.62 -5.74 6.92
N ASN A 467 1.66 -4.95 7.17
CA ASN A 467 2.54 -4.38 6.17
C ASN A 467 3.91 -4.17 6.80
N GLY A 468 4.97 -4.64 6.17
CA GLY A 468 6.29 -4.67 6.78
C GLY A 468 7.39 -5.07 5.82
N VAL A 469 8.64 -4.98 6.26
CA VAL A 469 9.79 -5.39 5.46
C VAL A 469 10.96 -5.80 6.34
N ASP A 470 11.66 -6.84 5.92
CA ASP A 470 12.95 -7.23 6.45
C ASP A 470 14.11 -6.57 5.69
N VAL A 471 15.16 -6.17 6.39
CA VAL A 471 16.18 -5.30 5.79
C VAL A 471 17.30 -6.14 5.15
N PRO A 472 17.75 -5.80 3.93
CA PRO A 472 18.88 -6.49 3.31
C PRO A 472 20.16 -6.38 4.16
N ARG A 473 20.77 -7.53 4.51
CA ARG A 473 22.04 -7.64 5.25
C ARG A 473 22.01 -7.02 6.65
N GLU A 474 20.85 -7.01 7.28
CA GLU A 474 20.66 -6.45 8.63
C GLU A 474 21.56 -7.14 9.67
N GLU A 475 21.84 -8.43 9.49
CA GLU A 475 22.77 -9.21 10.32
C GLU A 475 24.21 -8.67 10.34
N ALA A 476 24.62 -7.95 9.29
CA ALA A 476 25.95 -7.37 9.15
C ALA A 476 26.00 -5.89 9.56
N MET A 477 24.84 -5.26 9.80
CA MET A 477 24.72 -3.86 10.18
C MET A 477 24.53 -3.79 11.70
N GLY A 478 25.58 -3.38 12.42
CA GLY A 478 25.42 -2.96 13.80
C GLY A 478 24.32 -1.90 13.87
N ILE A 479 23.27 -2.18 14.64
CA ILE A 479 22.05 -1.38 14.76
C ILE A 479 22.42 0.07 15.01
N ILE A 480 21.72 1.01 14.36
CA ILE A 480 21.35 2.32 14.91
C ILE A 480 20.56 3.15 13.86
N HIS A 481 20.57 2.82 12.56
CA HIS A 481 19.84 3.58 11.54
C HIS A 481 19.20 2.72 10.43
N ASP A 482 18.04 2.14 10.72
CA ASP A 482 17.24 1.43 9.71
C ASP A 482 16.49 2.40 8.77
N VAL A 483 17.28 3.04 7.91
CA VAL A 483 16.78 3.96 6.88
C VAL A 483 15.97 3.21 5.82
N PHE A 484 16.18 1.90 5.65
CA PHE A 484 15.51 1.12 4.62
C PHE A 484 14.03 0.92 4.98
N ARG A 485 13.74 0.42 6.19
CA ARG A 485 12.37 0.22 6.69
C ARG A 485 11.63 1.53 6.87
N VAL A 486 12.31 2.60 7.30
CA VAL A 486 11.71 3.96 7.33
C VAL A 486 11.26 4.40 5.93
N LYS A 487 12.10 4.24 4.91
CA LYS A 487 11.73 4.59 3.52
C LYS A 487 10.62 3.69 2.97
N TYR A 488 10.61 2.42 3.36
CA TYR A 488 9.52 1.50 3.02
C TYR A 488 8.19 2.03 3.56
N TYR A 489 8.10 2.27 4.87
CA TYR A 489 6.88 2.76 5.50
C TYR A 489 6.45 4.12 4.94
N GLU A 490 7.39 5.06 4.75
CA GLU A 490 7.06 6.34 4.10
C GLU A 490 6.37 6.14 2.74
N ALA A 491 6.87 5.22 1.92
CA ALA A 491 6.35 5.01 0.57
C ALA A 491 4.98 4.29 0.57
N TYR A 492 4.81 3.30 1.45
CA TYR A 492 3.55 2.57 1.61
C TYR A 492 2.46 3.43 2.28
N LEU A 493 2.80 4.22 3.29
CA LEU A 493 1.88 5.16 3.94
C LEU A 493 1.47 6.31 3.00
N LYS A 494 2.38 6.81 2.15
CA LYS A 494 2.00 7.75 1.07
C LYS A 494 1.03 7.12 0.07
N SER A 495 1.12 5.80 -0.15
CA SER A 495 0.22 5.07 -1.06
C SER A 495 -1.14 4.81 -0.41
N LEU A 496 -1.13 4.52 0.90
CA LEU A 496 -2.34 4.43 1.73
C LEU A 496 -3.10 5.75 1.81
N ASP A 497 -2.41 6.87 2.06
CA ASP A 497 -3.03 8.20 2.10
C ASP A 497 -3.73 8.52 0.78
N LYS A 498 -3.10 8.20 -0.35
CA LYS A 498 -3.72 8.35 -1.67
C LYS A 498 -4.91 7.41 -1.87
N ALA A 499 -4.83 6.15 -1.42
CA ALA A 499 -5.95 5.23 -1.49
C ALA A 499 -7.18 5.76 -0.72
N VAL A 500 -6.97 6.27 0.49
CA VAL A 500 -8.05 6.80 1.33
C VAL A 500 -8.58 8.13 0.80
N ARG A 501 -7.70 9.10 0.53
CA ARG A 501 -8.11 10.48 0.22
C ARG A 501 -8.45 10.73 -1.24
N ILE A 502 -7.78 10.04 -2.15
CA ILE A 502 -7.94 10.25 -3.60
C ILE A 502 -8.87 9.20 -4.18
N ASP A 503 -8.66 7.93 -3.83
CA ASP A 503 -9.45 6.83 -4.38
C ASP A 503 -10.73 6.55 -3.56
N GLY A 504 -10.87 7.17 -2.39
CA GLY A 504 -12.05 7.02 -1.53
C GLY A 504 -12.16 5.64 -0.87
N VAL A 505 -11.06 4.89 -0.78
CA VAL A 505 -11.05 3.55 -0.19
C VAL A 505 -11.28 3.64 1.32
N ARG A 506 -12.26 2.89 1.82
CA ARG A 506 -12.58 2.82 3.25
C ARG A 506 -11.60 1.93 4.02
N VAL A 507 -10.41 2.47 4.31
CA VAL A 507 -9.47 1.84 5.24
C VAL A 507 -9.69 2.37 6.66
N THR A 508 -9.89 1.47 7.63
CA THR A 508 -10.18 1.83 9.04
C THR A 508 -9.06 1.51 10.02
N ALA A 509 -8.12 0.65 9.63
CA ALA A 509 -6.97 0.31 10.46
C ALA A 509 -5.70 0.05 9.64
N TYR A 510 -4.55 0.28 10.25
CA TYR A 510 -3.23 -0.07 9.72
C TYR A 510 -2.35 -0.65 10.83
N PHE A 511 -1.79 -1.83 10.57
CA PHE A 511 -0.90 -2.54 11.48
C PHE A 511 0.44 -2.84 10.79
N ALA A 512 1.52 -2.32 11.37
CA ALA A 512 2.88 -2.64 10.97
C ALA A 512 3.22 -4.09 11.37
N TRP A 513 3.79 -4.86 10.44
CA TRP A 513 4.44 -6.13 10.75
C TRP A 513 5.95 -5.87 10.88
N SER A 514 6.57 -5.96 12.06
CA SER A 514 6.06 -6.44 13.35
C SER A 514 6.35 -5.43 14.48
N LEU A 515 5.66 -5.59 15.61
CA LEU A 515 6.01 -4.86 16.84
C LEU A 515 7.45 -5.20 17.27
N LEU A 516 7.75 -6.49 17.32
CA LEU A 516 9.01 -7.07 17.80
C LEU A 516 9.66 -7.94 16.73
N ASP A 517 10.97 -8.12 16.82
CA ASP A 517 11.64 -9.25 16.19
C ASP A 517 11.10 -10.54 16.78
N ASN A 518 10.89 -11.54 15.92
CA ASN A 518 10.10 -12.70 16.27
C ASN A 518 10.60 -13.95 15.52
N PHE A 519 10.03 -15.11 15.85
CA PHE A 519 10.32 -16.35 15.16
C PHE A 519 9.63 -16.36 13.77
N GLU A 520 10.37 -16.06 12.71
CA GLU A 520 9.87 -15.93 11.33
C GLU A 520 9.82 -17.30 10.64
N TRP A 521 9.03 -18.22 11.19
CA TRP A 521 8.71 -19.51 10.59
C TRP A 521 9.95 -20.33 10.20
N LEU A 522 10.12 -20.64 8.90
CA LEU A 522 11.27 -21.41 8.40
C LEU A 522 12.60 -20.65 8.50
N ASP A 523 12.56 -19.33 8.59
CA ASP A 523 13.74 -18.50 8.70
C ASP A 523 14.23 -18.35 10.16
N GLY A 524 13.48 -18.86 11.14
CA GLY A 524 13.85 -18.76 12.55
C GLY A 524 14.02 -17.31 13.00
N PHE A 525 15.15 -16.97 13.61
CA PHE A 525 15.47 -15.59 14.00
C PHE A 525 16.44 -14.90 13.03
N THR A 526 16.64 -15.47 11.84
CA THR A 526 17.55 -14.90 10.83
C THR A 526 16.94 -13.72 10.06
N LYS A 527 15.61 -13.55 10.13
CA LYS A 527 14.86 -12.45 9.52
C LYS A 527 14.24 -11.57 10.59
N ARG A 528 14.29 -10.27 10.35
CA ARG A 528 13.89 -9.23 11.30
C ARG A 528 12.90 -8.29 10.66
N PHE A 529 11.71 -8.22 11.24
CA PHE A 529 10.60 -7.37 10.78
C PHE A 529 10.30 -6.25 11.77
N GLU A 530 11.06 -6.10 12.85
CA GLU A 530 10.79 -5.17 13.94
C GLU A 530 10.73 -3.69 13.53
N SER A 531 9.92 -2.94 14.28
CA SER A 531 9.87 -1.48 14.17
C SER A 531 10.91 -0.75 15.06
N GLU A 532 11.40 -1.37 16.13
CA GLU A 532 12.47 -0.88 17.02
C GLU A 532 13.10 -2.08 17.77
N ARG A 533 14.44 -2.18 17.83
CA ARG A 533 15.12 -3.24 18.60
C ARG A 533 15.08 -2.97 20.10
N ILE A 534 14.67 -3.95 20.89
CA ILE A 534 14.93 -3.99 22.35
C ILE A 534 16.35 -4.55 22.55
N ASP A 535 17.24 -3.79 23.18
CA ASP A 535 18.58 -4.27 23.52
C ASP A 535 18.47 -5.31 24.64
N GLU A 536 19.02 -6.52 24.44
CA GLU A 536 19.09 -7.59 25.45
C GLU A 536 19.86 -7.17 26.72
N ARG A 537 20.53 -6.01 26.70
CA ARG A 537 21.24 -5.41 27.85
C ARG A 537 20.41 -4.40 28.65
N GLU A 538 19.18 -4.10 28.24
CA GLU A 538 18.24 -3.29 29.04
C GLU A 538 17.19 -4.14 29.80
N LEU A 539 17.28 -5.48 29.70
CA LEU A 539 16.71 -6.45 30.65
C LEU A 539 17.74 -6.79 31.74
#